data_AF-A0A372LNN8-F1
#
_entry.id   AF-A0A372LNN8-F1
#
_cell.length_a   1.000
_cell.length_b   1.000
_cell.length_c   1.000
_cell.angle_alpha   90.00
_cell.angle_beta   90.00
_cell.angle_gamma   90.00
#
_symmetry.space_group_name_H-M   'P 1'
#
loop_
_entity.id
_entity.type
_entity.pdbx_description
1 polymer ?
#
loop_
_entity_poly.entity_id
_entity_poly.type
_entity_poly.pdbx_seq_one_letter_code
_entity_poly.pdbx_strand_id
1 'polypeptide(L)'
;MKKAFYYAKSYVKLLSLVVLFAAVFTYAMFQGGFVSWFLFYSFLPFALYPMLLFFHPVKDFNVERDIEKLECKAGDSVDITVTITRGFPFPLVFLIVEELLPYQLKPDSSTQVKSLVFPWFKREIKLSYSLDGVPRGEHHLLSIRLKTGDFLGLFTKEATFEIPGRILAYPAYYDMNFRQLANLFDQGQTSSSVRLQRENSIVSGVRDYQPGDKLSWINWKATAKRNDIMTKEFEERKSQDVFLLLDERKSEVYEELIVFTASLVQAIIKNGVQLGYFSTGQAEGIVSVRGGDVQRHKLFYRLATSQPAAGERLKMVMENSKKWLPFHVTLLLVTSYVTREHIEEIGTVGANRPVTVYCIKKGRSLTKEEVMLRETALLKGIKLKYMDYSLDNDDFSGVKAQ
;
A
#
# COMPACT_ATOMS: atom_id res chain seq x y z
N MET A 1 3.58 -16.92 -35.54
CA MET A 1 2.82 -18.05 -36.14
C MET A 1 1.34 -18.08 -35.72
N LYS A 2 0.97 -18.03 -34.43
CA LYS A 2 -0.45 -18.10 -33.98
C LYS A 2 -1.37 -16.98 -34.53
N LYS A 3 -0.88 -15.74 -34.62
CA LYS A 3 -1.66 -14.60 -35.19
C LYS A 3 -2.00 -14.80 -36.68
N ALA A 4 -1.05 -15.27 -37.48
CA ALA A 4 -1.26 -15.51 -38.93
C ALA A 4 -2.31 -16.61 -39.17
N PHE A 5 -2.27 -17.69 -38.38
CA PHE A 5 -3.26 -18.77 -38.43
C PHE A 5 -4.68 -18.29 -38.02
N TYR A 6 -4.77 -17.39 -37.02
CA TYR A 6 -6.03 -16.79 -36.61
C TYR A 6 -6.66 -15.90 -37.70
N TYR A 7 -5.84 -15.06 -38.36
CA TYR A 7 -6.31 -14.25 -39.49
C TYR A 7 -6.73 -15.14 -40.66
N ALA A 8 -5.93 -16.14 -41.03
CA ALA A 8 -6.27 -17.09 -42.10
C ALA A 8 -7.61 -17.79 -41.85
N LYS A 9 -7.86 -18.26 -40.62
CA LYS A 9 -9.15 -18.86 -40.23
C LYS A 9 -10.32 -17.89 -40.39
N SER A 10 -10.12 -16.61 -40.06
CA SER A 10 -11.17 -15.58 -40.20
C SER A 10 -11.50 -15.29 -41.67
N TYR A 11 -10.48 -15.23 -42.55
CA TYR A 11 -10.71 -15.06 -43.99
C TYR A 11 -11.36 -16.29 -44.64
N VAL A 12 -11.02 -17.50 -44.21
CA VAL A 12 -11.69 -18.73 -44.69
C VAL A 12 -13.17 -18.73 -44.29
N LYS A 13 -13.49 -18.33 -43.06
CA LYS A 13 -14.89 -18.17 -42.63
C LYS A 13 -15.62 -17.13 -43.48
N LEU A 14 -15.00 -15.98 -43.77
CA LEU A 14 -15.57 -14.97 -44.65
C LEU A 14 -15.83 -15.53 -46.06
N LEU A 15 -14.86 -16.23 -46.65
CA LEU A 15 -15.02 -16.86 -47.95
C LEU A 15 -16.17 -17.88 -47.94
N SER A 16 -16.26 -18.73 -46.91
CA SER A 16 -17.36 -19.70 -46.78
C SER A 16 -18.72 -19.03 -46.66
N LEU A 17 -18.81 -17.89 -45.97
CA LEU A 17 -20.03 -17.11 -45.85
C LEU A 17 -20.44 -16.48 -47.19
N VAL A 18 -19.47 -15.95 -47.94
CA VAL A 18 -19.69 -15.39 -49.28
C VAL A 18 -20.15 -16.48 -50.27
N VAL A 19 -19.52 -17.67 -50.23
CA VAL A 19 -19.92 -18.81 -51.06
C VAL A 19 -21.32 -19.30 -50.70
N LEU A 20 -21.64 -19.41 -49.39
CA LEU A 20 -22.97 -19.80 -48.93
C LEU A 20 -24.02 -18.78 -49.36
N PHE A 21 -23.73 -17.48 -49.23
CA PHE A 21 -24.61 -16.41 -49.70
C PHE A 21 -24.85 -16.50 -51.21
N ALA A 22 -23.80 -16.71 -52.01
CA ALA A 22 -23.91 -16.88 -53.45
C ALA A 22 -24.72 -18.14 -53.83
N ALA A 23 -24.55 -19.24 -53.10
CA ALA A 23 -25.30 -20.48 -53.32
C ALA A 23 -26.79 -20.29 -53.04
N VAL A 24 -27.15 -19.66 -51.91
CA VAL A 24 -28.55 -19.38 -51.55
C VAL A 24 -29.19 -18.39 -52.54
N PHE A 25 -28.43 -17.38 -52.98
CA PHE A 25 -28.88 -16.45 -54.02
C PHE A 25 -29.13 -17.16 -55.36
N THR A 26 -28.19 -18.01 -55.79
CA THR A 26 -28.30 -18.81 -57.01
C THR A 26 -29.54 -19.71 -56.94
N TYR A 27 -29.74 -20.42 -55.82
CA TYR A 27 -30.92 -21.24 -55.60
C TYR A 27 -32.23 -20.44 -55.72
N ALA A 28 -32.31 -19.27 -55.08
CA ALA A 28 -33.47 -18.39 -55.17
C ALA A 28 -33.74 -17.91 -56.60
N MET A 29 -32.70 -17.59 -57.35
CA MET A 29 -32.80 -17.10 -58.72
C MET A 29 -33.24 -18.19 -59.71
N PHE A 30 -32.70 -19.40 -59.60
CA PHE A 30 -32.97 -20.50 -60.54
C PHE A 30 -34.30 -21.24 -60.25
N GLN A 31 -34.63 -21.52 -58.98
CA GLN A 31 -35.89 -22.17 -58.64
C GLN A 31 -37.08 -21.19 -58.70
N GLY A 32 -36.85 -19.94 -58.28
CA GLY A 32 -37.91 -18.95 -58.16
C GLY A 32 -38.98 -19.31 -57.11
N GLY A 33 -40.08 -18.55 -57.11
CA GLY A 33 -41.22 -18.76 -56.21
C GLY A 33 -41.05 -18.17 -54.79
N PHE A 34 -42.15 -18.13 -54.04
CA PHE A 34 -42.20 -17.48 -52.73
C PHE A 34 -41.22 -18.08 -51.72
N VAL A 35 -41.15 -19.42 -51.65
CA VAL A 35 -40.36 -20.13 -50.63
C VAL A 35 -38.85 -19.84 -50.78
N SER A 36 -38.32 -19.88 -52.00
CA SER A 36 -36.88 -19.68 -52.23
C SER A 36 -36.45 -18.24 -51.95
N TRP A 37 -37.27 -17.25 -52.34
CA TRP A 37 -37.05 -15.85 -51.99
C TRP A 37 -37.18 -15.59 -50.49
N PHE A 38 -38.15 -16.21 -49.83
CA PHE A 38 -38.32 -16.12 -48.37
C PHE A 38 -37.08 -16.64 -47.62
N LEU A 39 -36.51 -17.77 -48.06
CA LEU A 39 -35.29 -18.32 -47.45
C LEU A 39 -34.09 -17.37 -47.66
N PHE A 40 -33.91 -16.82 -48.86
CA PHE A 40 -32.84 -15.86 -49.14
C PHE A 40 -32.96 -14.61 -48.26
N TYR A 41 -34.14 -13.97 -48.21
CA TYR A 41 -34.34 -12.77 -47.40
C TYR A 41 -34.21 -13.04 -45.90
N SER A 42 -34.58 -14.25 -45.45
CA SER A 42 -34.38 -14.68 -44.06
C SER A 42 -32.91 -14.88 -43.72
N PHE A 43 -32.09 -15.38 -44.65
CA PHE A 43 -30.63 -15.55 -44.47
C PHE A 43 -29.85 -14.23 -44.57
N LEU A 44 -30.34 -13.28 -45.37
CA LEU A 44 -29.69 -12.01 -45.66
C LEU A 44 -29.17 -11.23 -44.43
N PRO A 45 -29.95 -10.99 -43.35
CA PRO A 45 -29.42 -10.31 -42.16
C PRO A 45 -28.31 -11.09 -41.46
N PHE A 46 -28.40 -12.43 -41.42
CA PHE A 46 -27.37 -13.30 -40.84
C PHE A 46 -26.11 -13.40 -41.68
N ALA A 47 -26.18 -13.09 -42.97
CA ALA A 47 -25.01 -13.00 -43.85
C ALA A 47 -24.38 -11.59 -43.83
N LEU A 48 -25.21 -10.55 -43.94
CA LEU A 48 -24.75 -9.16 -44.02
C LEU A 48 -24.16 -8.69 -42.69
N TYR A 49 -24.79 -8.99 -41.56
CA TYR A 49 -24.30 -8.50 -40.26
C TYR A 49 -22.87 -8.97 -39.94
N PRO A 50 -22.53 -10.27 -39.99
CA PRO A 50 -21.17 -10.72 -39.69
C PRO A 50 -20.16 -10.23 -40.73
N MET A 51 -20.57 -10.05 -42.00
CA MET A 51 -19.74 -9.45 -43.04
C MET A 51 -19.40 -7.99 -42.72
N LEU A 52 -20.38 -7.18 -42.32
CA LEU A 52 -20.12 -5.79 -41.91
C LEU A 52 -19.29 -5.72 -40.62
N LEU A 53 -19.56 -6.60 -39.65
CA LEU A 53 -18.79 -6.71 -38.41
C LEU A 53 -17.32 -7.05 -38.72
N PHE A 54 -17.04 -7.89 -39.72
CA PHE A 54 -15.68 -8.22 -40.16
C PHE A 54 -14.88 -6.99 -40.62
N PHE A 55 -15.53 -5.98 -41.19
CA PHE A 55 -14.87 -4.72 -41.58
C PHE A 55 -14.86 -3.67 -40.47
N HIS A 56 -15.69 -3.80 -39.43
CA HIS A 56 -15.78 -2.81 -38.37
C HIS A 56 -14.53 -2.76 -37.45
N PRO A 57 -13.77 -1.65 -37.37
CA PRO A 57 -12.52 -1.59 -36.61
C PRO A 57 -12.76 -1.33 -35.11
N VAL A 58 -12.86 -2.40 -34.32
CA VAL A 58 -13.03 -2.30 -32.84
C VAL A 58 -11.84 -1.63 -32.16
N LYS A 59 -10.67 -1.58 -32.82
CA LYS A 59 -9.45 -0.94 -32.32
C LYS A 59 -9.53 0.59 -32.30
N ASP A 60 -10.43 1.18 -33.08
CA ASP A 60 -10.56 2.63 -33.22
C ASP A 60 -11.48 3.24 -32.16
N PHE A 61 -11.91 2.44 -31.18
CA PHE A 61 -12.70 2.95 -30.06
C PHE A 61 -11.81 3.75 -29.14
N ASN A 62 -12.32 4.86 -28.62
CA ASN A 62 -11.66 5.59 -27.55
C ASN A 62 -12.21 5.07 -26.22
N VAL A 63 -11.31 4.58 -25.38
CA VAL A 63 -11.62 3.96 -24.09
C VAL A 63 -10.90 4.75 -23.02
N GLU A 64 -11.68 5.29 -22.11
CA GLU A 64 -11.20 6.07 -20.97
C GLU A 64 -11.60 5.37 -19.68
N ARG A 65 -10.72 5.43 -18.69
CA ARG A 65 -11.00 4.95 -17.34
C ARG A 65 -10.85 6.10 -16.36
N ASP A 66 -11.94 6.35 -15.64
CA ASP A 66 -11.98 7.27 -14.53
C ASP A 66 -12.02 6.48 -13.21
N ILE A 67 -11.16 6.85 -12.27
CA ILE A 67 -11.02 6.21 -10.97
C ILE A 67 -11.41 7.27 -9.94
N GLU A 68 -12.48 7.05 -9.19
CA GLU A 68 -13.01 8.06 -8.28
C GLU A 68 -11.97 8.48 -7.23
N LYS A 69 -11.22 7.50 -6.70
CA LYS A 69 -10.19 7.70 -5.67
C LYS A 69 -8.91 6.96 -6.02
N LEU A 70 -7.85 7.73 -6.29
CA LEU A 70 -6.50 7.18 -6.53
C LEU A 70 -5.82 6.71 -5.23
N GLU A 71 -6.25 7.25 -4.09
CA GLU A 71 -5.75 6.90 -2.76
C GLU A 71 -6.92 6.47 -1.87
N CYS A 72 -6.79 5.30 -1.23
CA CYS A 72 -7.79 4.76 -0.31
C CYS A 72 -7.11 4.06 0.87
N LYS A 73 -7.89 3.60 1.85
CA LYS A 73 -7.41 2.71 2.90
C LYS A 73 -7.61 1.26 2.49
N ALA A 74 -6.74 0.38 2.98
CA ALA A 74 -6.90 -1.04 2.80
C ALA A 74 -8.26 -1.50 3.35
N GLY A 75 -9.02 -2.24 2.54
CA GLY A 75 -10.38 -2.67 2.84
C GLY A 75 -11.48 -1.75 2.29
N ASP A 76 -11.15 -0.53 1.83
CA ASP A 76 -12.12 0.36 1.20
C ASP A 76 -12.58 -0.19 -0.16
N SER A 77 -13.76 0.25 -0.61
CA SER A 77 -14.23 0.06 -1.97
C SER A 77 -13.81 1.23 -2.86
N VAL A 78 -13.40 0.93 -4.10
CA VAL A 78 -13.04 1.94 -5.10
C VAL A 78 -13.92 1.77 -6.33
N ASP A 79 -14.71 2.79 -6.63
CA ASP A 79 -15.55 2.84 -7.82
C ASP A 79 -14.74 3.29 -9.04
N ILE A 80 -14.88 2.53 -10.13
CA ILE A 80 -14.20 2.76 -11.40
C ILE A 80 -15.25 2.86 -12.48
N THR A 81 -15.15 3.91 -13.30
CA THR A 81 -16.02 4.13 -14.45
C THR A 81 -15.23 4.04 -15.74
N VAL A 82 -15.64 3.13 -16.61
CA VAL A 82 -15.09 2.95 -17.96
C VAL A 82 -16.05 3.59 -18.95
N THR A 83 -15.54 4.56 -19.71
CA THR A 83 -16.27 5.22 -20.78
C THR A 83 -15.71 4.78 -22.13
N ILE A 84 -16.57 4.20 -22.97
CA ILE A 84 -16.22 3.74 -24.30
C ILE A 84 -16.97 4.60 -25.30
N THR A 85 -16.22 5.25 -26.19
CA THR A 85 -16.75 6.07 -27.27
C THR A 85 -16.28 5.52 -28.62
N ARG A 86 -17.17 5.60 -29.61
CA ARG A 86 -16.91 5.11 -30.97
C ARG A 86 -17.34 6.12 -32.01
N GLY A 87 -16.51 6.32 -33.03
CA GLY A 87 -16.78 7.28 -34.10
C GLY A 87 -18.01 6.91 -34.93
N PHE A 88 -18.21 5.63 -35.24
CA PHE A 88 -19.32 5.14 -36.05
C PHE A 88 -20.30 4.26 -35.21
N PRO A 89 -21.62 4.56 -35.21
CA PRO A 89 -22.63 3.82 -34.45
C PRO A 89 -23.02 2.48 -35.12
N PHE A 90 -22.06 1.57 -35.28
CA PHE A 90 -22.33 0.22 -35.82
C PHE A 90 -23.21 -0.61 -34.86
N PRO A 91 -24.25 -1.34 -35.27
CA PRO A 91 -25.14 -2.06 -34.35
C PRO A 91 -24.46 -3.26 -33.65
N LEU A 92 -23.63 -3.02 -32.64
CA LEU A 92 -23.01 -4.09 -31.87
C LEU A 92 -24.08 -4.82 -31.06
N VAL A 93 -24.27 -6.10 -31.37
CA VAL A 93 -25.19 -6.98 -30.62
C VAL A 93 -24.75 -7.04 -29.17
N PHE A 94 -23.47 -7.30 -28.93
CA PHE A 94 -22.91 -7.30 -27.59
C PHE A 94 -21.49 -6.73 -27.60
N LEU A 95 -21.08 -6.24 -26.44
CA LEU A 95 -19.71 -5.86 -26.14
C LEU A 95 -19.39 -6.39 -24.73
N ILE A 96 -18.35 -7.20 -24.65
CA ILE A 96 -17.77 -7.67 -23.40
C ILE A 96 -16.62 -6.74 -23.07
N VAL A 97 -16.67 -6.12 -21.91
CA VAL A 97 -15.61 -5.28 -21.35
C VAL A 97 -14.94 -6.08 -20.25
N GLU A 98 -13.67 -6.44 -20.44
CA GLU A 98 -12.87 -7.18 -19.47
C GLU A 98 -11.74 -6.28 -18.95
N GLU A 99 -11.72 -5.96 -17.66
CA GLU A 99 -10.56 -5.32 -17.04
C GLU A 99 -9.52 -6.38 -16.64
N LEU A 100 -8.27 -6.18 -17.06
CA LEU A 100 -7.15 -7.03 -16.66
C LEU A 100 -6.59 -6.54 -15.32
N LEU A 101 -7.12 -7.11 -14.24
CA LEU A 101 -6.67 -6.82 -12.89
C LEU A 101 -5.37 -7.57 -12.54
N PRO A 102 -4.50 -6.97 -11.71
CA PRO A 102 -3.36 -7.66 -11.12
C PRO A 102 -3.83 -8.75 -10.14
N TYR A 103 -3.02 -9.80 -9.99
CA TYR A 103 -3.34 -10.96 -9.15
C TYR A 103 -3.68 -10.59 -7.70
N GLN A 104 -3.09 -9.51 -7.18
CA GLN A 104 -3.28 -9.02 -5.82
C GLN A 104 -4.71 -8.55 -5.55
N LEU A 105 -5.34 -7.88 -6.53
CA LEU A 105 -6.72 -7.38 -6.38
C LEU A 105 -7.75 -8.51 -6.51
N LYS A 106 -7.39 -9.61 -7.18
CA LYS A 106 -8.28 -10.75 -7.35
C LYS A 106 -7.47 -12.05 -7.52
N PRO A 107 -7.15 -12.74 -6.40
CA PRO A 107 -6.33 -13.94 -6.43
C PRO A 107 -7.04 -15.13 -7.09
N ASP A 108 -8.37 -15.04 -7.25
CA ASP A 108 -9.14 -15.99 -8.03
C ASP A 108 -9.08 -15.62 -9.52
N SER A 109 -8.11 -16.23 -10.21
CA SER A 109 -7.80 -16.03 -11.64
C SER A 109 -8.96 -16.23 -12.62
N SER A 110 -10.11 -16.71 -12.14
CA SER A 110 -11.35 -16.91 -12.89
C SER A 110 -12.20 -15.64 -13.05
N THR A 111 -11.98 -14.61 -12.22
CA THR A 111 -12.96 -13.53 -12.04
C THR A 111 -12.45 -12.17 -12.52
N GLN A 112 -12.00 -12.06 -13.77
CA GLN A 112 -11.89 -10.74 -14.43
C GLN A 112 -13.19 -9.95 -14.22
N VAL A 113 -13.11 -8.64 -14.00
CA VAL A 113 -14.33 -7.82 -14.04
C VAL A 113 -14.81 -7.82 -15.48
N LYS A 114 -15.85 -8.62 -15.73
CA LYS A 114 -16.45 -8.79 -17.05
C LYS A 114 -17.84 -8.18 -17.04
N SER A 115 -18.03 -7.20 -17.91
CA SER A 115 -19.31 -6.56 -18.10
C SER A 115 -19.80 -6.88 -19.51
N LEU A 116 -20.96 -7.51 -19.63
CA LEU A 116 -21.63 -7.71 -20.90
C LEU A 116 -22.65 -6.58 -21.11
N VAL A 117 -22.48 -5.83 -22.18
CA VAL A 117 -23.44 -4.78 -22.57
C VAL A 117 -23.96 -5.02 -23.99
N PHE A 118 -25.10 -4.42 -24.29
CA PHE A 118 -25.77 -4.49 -25.60
C PHE A 118 -25.89 -3.07 -26.17
N PRO A 119 -24.81 -2.53 -26.79
CA PRO A 119 -24.77 -1.13 -27.18
C PRO A 119 -25.70 -0.77 -28.33
N TRP A 120 -26.01 -1.71 -29.22
CA TRP A 120 -26.70 -1.46 -30.47
C TRP A 120 -26.07 -0.24 -31.18
N PHE A 121 -26.82 0.85 -31.37
CA PHE A 121 -26.37 2.07 -32.06
C PHE A 121 -25.81 3.16 -31.11
N LYS A 122 -25.73 2.93 -29.79
CA LYS A 122 -25.26 3.93 -28.81
C LYS A 122 -23.78 4.28 -28.97
N ARG A 123 -23.45 5.51 -29.36
CA ARG A 123 -22.05 5.96 -29.57
C ARG A 123 -21.22 6.03 -28.28
N GLU A 124 -21.87 6.22 -27.15
CA GLU A 124 -21.24 6.30 -25.84
C GLU A 124 -21.81 5.22 -24.93
N ILE A 125 -20.91 4.52 -24.23
CA ILE A 125 -21.23 3.43 -23.33
C ILE A 125 -20.46 3.71 -22.03
N LYS A 126 -21.19 3.87 -20.92
CA LYS A 126 -20.61 4.03 -19.59
C LYS A 126 -20.87 2.79 -18.76
N LEU A 127 -19.84 2.30 -18.11
CA LEU A 127 -19.87 1.13 -17.25
C LEU A 127 -19.17 1.48 -15.95
N SER A 128 -19.86 1.28 -14.83
CA SER A 128 -19.27 1.48 -13.51
C SER A 128 -19.21 0.13 -12.80
N TYR A 129 -18.11 -0.10 -12.10
CA TYR A 129 -17.93 -1.27 -11.24
C TYR A 129 -17.14 -0.87 -9.99
N SER A 130 -17.41 -1.54 -8.87
CA SER A 130 -16.67 -1.37 -7.62
C SER A 130 -15.61 -2.46 -7.48
N LEU A 131 -14.43 -2.08 -7.01
CA LEU A 131 -13.46 -2.99 -6.42
C LEU A 131 -13.63 -2.96 -4.90
N ASP A 132 -14.29 -3.99 -4.35
CA ASP A 132 -14.52 -4.09 -2.91
C ASP A 132 -13.32 -4.70 -2.19
N GLY A 133 -13.02 -4.19 -0.99
CA GLY A 133 -12.00 -4.78 -0.12
C GLY A 133 -10.59 -4.69 -0.68
N VAL A 134 -10.21 -3.54 -1.25
CA VAL A 134 -8.90 -3.36 -1.90
C VAL A 134 -7.79 -3.66 -0.88
N PRO A 135 -6.92 -4.68 -1.11
CA PRO A 135 -5.84 -4.98 -0.19
C PRO A 135 -4.82 -3.85 -0.14
N ARG A 136 -4.08 -3.74 0.97
CA ARG A 136 -2.97 -2.79 1.09
C ARG A 136 -1.96 -3.00 -0.04
N GLY A 137 -1.51 -1.90 -0.67
CA GLY A 137 -0.56 -2.01 -1.77
C GLY A 137 -0.70 -0.92 -2.81
N GLU A 138 0.24 -0.94 -3.74
CA GLU A 138 0.13 -0.25 -5.00
C GLU A 138 -0.42 -1.22 -6.06
N HIS A 139 -1.55 -0.87 -6.66
CA HIS A 139 -2.24 -1.68 -7.65
C HIS A 139 -2.25 -0.97 -8.99
N HIS A 140 -1.67 -1.62 -9.99
CA HIS A 140 -1.62 -1.11 -11.35
C HIS A 140 -2.72 -1.73 -12.20
N LEU A 141 -3.57 -0.88 -12.75
CA LEU A 141 -4.59 -1.25 -13.72
C LEU A 141 -4.05 -0.91 -15.11
N LEU A 142 -3.65 -1.93 -15.88
CA LEU A 142 -2.85 -1.72 -17.09
C LEU A 142 -3.68 -1.56 -18.37
N SER A 143 -4.71 -2.39 -18.53
CA SER A 143 -5.41 -2.46 -19.80
C SER A 143 -6.83 -2.97 -19.69
N ILE A 144 -7.68 -2.47 -20.60
CA ILE A 144 -9.06 -2.92 -20.77
C ILE A 144 -9.16 -3.66 -22.10
N ARG A 145 -9.74 -4.85 -22.07
CA ARG A 145 -9.98 -5.66 -23.25
C ARG A 145 -11.45 -5.60 -23.65
N LEU A 146 -11.70 -5.21 -24.89
CA LEU A 146 -13.01 -5.22 -25.51
C LEU A 146 -13.14 -6.45 -26.41
N LYS A 147 -14.25 -7.19 -26.28
CA LYS A 147 -14.61 -8.29 -27.17
C LYS A 147 -16.02 -8.13 -27.70
N THR A 148 -16.21 -8.36 -28.98
CA THR A 148 -17.53 -8.37 -29.63
C THR A 148 -17.60 -9.49 -30.66
N GLY A 149 -18.81 -9.83 -31.09
CA GLY A 149 -19.04 -10.89 -32.06
C GLY A 149 -20.43 -10.81 -32.68
N ASP A 150 -20.75 -11.83 -33.45
CA ASP A 150 -22.05 -12.01 -34.09
C ASP A 150 -22.93 -13.06 -33.42
N PHE A 151 -24.21 -13.07 -33.80
CA PHE A 151 -25.21 -13.99 -33.28
C PHE A 151 -24.86 -15.47 -33.52
N LEU A 152 -24.16 -15.78 -34.62
CA LEU A 152 -23.77 -17.15 -34.97
C LEU A 152 -22.39 -17.52 -34.44
N GLY A 153 -21.66 -16.58 -33.82
CA GLY A 153 -20.28 -16.79 -33.35
C GLY A 153 -19.28 -17.06 -34.47
N LEU A 154 -19.61 -16.70 -35.71
CA LEU A 154 -18.72 -16.86 -36.87
C LEU A 154 -17.47 -15.99 -36.72
N PHE A 155 -17.65 -14.74 -36.32
CA PHE A 155 -16.60 -13.75 -36.13
C PHE A 155 -16.58 -13.26 -34.69
N THR A 156 -15.39 -13.29 -34.11
CA THR A 156 -15.11 -12.65 -32.83
C THR A 156 -14.03 -11.62 -33.08
N LYS A 157 -14.23 -10.41 -32.56
CA LYS A 157 -13.23 -9.34 -32.60
C LYS A 157 -12.84 -8.98 -31.19
N GLU A 158 -11.54 -8.81 -30.99
CA GLU A 158 -10.98 -8.36 -29.73
C GLU A 158 -9.99 -7.22 -29.95
N ALA A 159 -10.00 -6.25 -29.04
CA ALA A 159 -9.03 -5.17 -28.95
C ALA A 159 -8.64 -4.98 -27.49
N THR A 160 -7.36 -4.72 -27.22
CA THR A 160 -6.86 -4.40 -25.88
C THR A 160 -6.32 -2.98 -25.91
N PHE A 161 -6.78 -2.16 -24.97
CA PHE A 161 -6.41 -0.76 -24.81
C PHE A 161 -5.53 -0.63 -23.59
N GLU A 162 -4.31 -0.14 -23.78
CA GLU A 162 -3.37 0.14 -22.69
C GLU A 162 -3.74 1.49 -22.06
N ILE A 163 -4.34 1.42 -20.89
CA ILE A 163 -4.84 2.57 -20.14
C ILE A 163 -4.23 2.39 -18.75
N PRO A 164 -3.01 2.91 -18.51
CA PRO A 164 -2.35 2.76 -17.24
C PRO A 164 -3.07 3.59 -16.18
N GLY A 165 -3.22 3.01 -14.99
CA GLY A 165 -3.80 3.67 -13.84
C GLY A 165 -3.33 2.99 -12.57
N ARG A 166 -3.43 3.72 -11.48
CA ARG A 166 -2.81 3.36 -10.21
C ARG A 166 -3.79 3.64 -9.09
N ILE A 167 -3.94 2.66 -8.21
CA ILE A 167 -4.65 2.80 -6.94
C ILE A 167 -3.64 2.51 -5.84
N LEU A 168 -3.51 3.43 -4.89
CA LEU A 168 -2.67 3.27 -3.72
C LEU A 168 -3.54 3.07 -2.48
N ALA A 169 -3.50 1.86 -1.93
CA ALA A 169 -4.20 1.52 -0.71
C ALA A 169 -3.23 1.60 0.49
N TYR A 170 -3.40 2.64 1.31
CA TYR A 170 -2.65 2.82 2.54
C TYR A 170 -3.08 1.82 3.61
N PRO A 171 -2.16 1.40 4.51
CA PRO A 171 -2.56 0.59 5.65
C PRO A 171 -3.58 1.32 6.52
N ALA A 172 -4.52 0.57 7.06
CA ALA A 172 -5.32 1.06 8.18
C ALA A 172 -4.42 1.36 9.38
N TYR A 173 -4.89 2.22 10.27
CA TYR A 173 -4.19 2.54 11.52
C TYR A 173 -5.21 2.93 12.60
N TYR A 174 -4.82 2.76 13.85
CA TYR A 174 -5.57 3.17 15.03
C TYR A 174 -4.91 4.39 15.68
N ASP A 175 -5.72 5.31 16.20
CA ASP A 175 -5.22 6.44 16.98
C ASP A 175 -4.74 5.94 18.35
N MET A 176 -3.43 5.87 18.55
CA MET A 176 -2.83 5.47 19.83
C MET A 176 -2.55 6.66 20.74
N ASN A 177 -2.75 6.46 22.05
CA ASN A 177 -2.41 7.46 23.06
C ASN A 177 -0.90 7.51 23.31
N PHE A 178 -0.26 8.57 22.82
CA PHE A 178 1.19 8.77 22.89
C PHE A 178 1.74 8.89 24.33
N ARG A 179 0.93 9.21 25.34
CA ARG A 179 1.39 9.25 26.75
C ARG A 179 1.97 7.91 27.22
N GLN A 180 1.47 6.80 26.70
CA GLN A 180 2.01 5.47 27.02
C GLN A 180 3.36 5.19 26.32
N LEU A 181 3.60 5.80 25.15
CA LEU A 181 4.91 5.82 24.52
C LEU A 181 5.88 6.77 25.24
N ALA A 182 5.38 7.90 25.78
CA ALA A 182 6.19 8.88 26.49
C ALA A 182 6.92 8.31 27.72
N ASN A 183 6.29 7.38 28.44
CA ASN A 183 6.94 6.67 29.55
C ASN A 183 8.12 5.77 29.09
N LEU A 184 8.19 5.41 27.81
CA LEU A 184 9.35 4.70 27.25
C LEU A 184 10.55 5.65 27.11
N PHE A 185 10.29 6.92 26.83
CA PHE A 185 11.27 7.99 26.68
C PHE A 185 11.81 8.49 28.02
N ASP A 186 11.00 8.45 29.09
CA ASP A 186 11.36 9.05 30.39
C ASP A 186 12.08 8.09 31.36
N GLN A 187 11.85 6.77 31.26
CA GLN A 187 12.34 5.79 32.24
C GLN A 187 13.69 5.13 31.88
N GLY A 188 14.58 5.84 31.18
CA GLY A 188 15.95 5.42 30.87
C GLY A 188 17.02 6.02 31.79
N GLN A 189 16.62 6.61 32.92
CA GLN A 189 17.53 7.22 33.88
C GLN A 189 18.15 6.18 34.81
N THR A 190 19.11 5.41 34.30
CA THR A 190 20.19 4.88 35.13
C THR A 190 21.53 5.18 34.45
N SER A 191 22.19 6.20 35.00
CA SER A 191 23.64 6.43 34.98
C SER A 191 24.36 6.31 33.63
N SER A 192 24.45 7.42 32.91
CA SER A 192 25.78 7.91 32.55
C SER A 192 25.74 9.42 32.31
N SER A 193 26.59 10.12 33.04
CA SER A 193 26.78 11.55 32.92
C SER A 193 27.43 11.87 31.58
N VAL A 194 26.64 12.11 30.53
CA VAL A 194 27.14 12.89 29.39
C VAL A 194 26.74 14.34 29.66
N ARG A 195 27.57 15.01 30.45
CA ARG A 195 27.53 16.46 30.73
C ARG A 195 27.95 17.31 29.52
N LEU A 196 28.13 16.71 28.36
CA LEU A 196 28.54 17.40 27.16
C LEU A 196 27.31 17.67 26.29
N GLN A 197 27.07 18.97 26.12
CA GLN A 197 26.23 19.60 25.10
C GLN A 197 24.89 20.18 25.60
N ARG A 198 25.01 21.22 26.45
CA ARG A 198 23.94 22.17 26.81
C ARG A 198 23.95 23.44 25.94
N GLU A 199 24.44 23.35 24.71
CA GLU A 199 24.59 24.53 23.83
C GLU A 199 23.35 24.82 22.96
N ASN A 200 22.40 23.87 22.87
CA ASN A 200 21.14 24.02 22.11
C ASN A 200 19.88 24.07 23.00
N SER A 201 20.00 24.32 24.30
CA SER A 201 18.87 24.42 25.22
C SER A 201 18.20 25.80 25.18
N ILE A 202 16.88 25.82 25.33
CA ILE A 202 16.10 27.07 25.42
C ILE A 202 16.23 27.60 26.85
N VAL A 203 16.46 28.91 27.00
CA VAL A 203 16.45 29.56 28.31
C VAL A 203 15.01 29.57 28.83
N SER A 204 14.72 28.73 29.82
CA SER A 204 13.39 28.58 30.42
C SER A 204 13.19 29.51 31.62
N GLY A 205 14.29 29.90 32.28
CA GLY A 205 14.24 30.66 33.51
C GLY A 205 15.54 31.32 33.89
N VAL A 206 15.59 31.84 35.10
CA VAL A 206 16.76 32.47 35.68
C VAL A 206 16.83 32.06 37.15
N ARG A 207 17.98 31.55 37.59
CA ARG A 207 18.24 31.13 38.97
C ARG A 207 19.49 31.82 39.53
N ASP A 208 19.66 31.74 40.84
CA ASP A 208 20.85 32.29 41.51
C ASP A 208 22.11 31.54 41.06
N TYR A 209 23.20 32.29 40.90
CA TYR A 209 24.49 31.75 40.52
C TYR A 209 25.01 30.78 41.57
N GLN A 210 25.48 29.62 41.12
CA GLN A 210 26.14 28.65 41.99
C GLN A 210 27.63 28.56 41.61
N PRO A 211 28.54 28.49 42.58
CA PRO A 211 29.97 28.28 42.32
C PRO A 211 30.18 27.03 41.46
N GLY A 212 30.72 27.23 40.24
CA GLY A 212 30.88 26.18 39.23
C GLY A 212 30.04 26.38 37.96
N ASP A 213 29.09 27.31 37.97
CA ASP A 213 28.40 27.75 36.76
C ASP A 213 29.35 28.50 35.82
N LYS A 214 29.25 28.22 34.51
CA LYS A 214 30.04 28.90 33.48
C LYS A 214 29.66 30.39 33.42
N LEU A 215 30.65 31.27 33.32
CA LEU A 215 30.43 32.72 33.19
C LEU A 215 29.59 33.08 31.95
N SER A 216 29.65 32.30 30.86
CA SER A 216 28.84 32.49 29.65
C SER A 216 27.33 32.29 29.88
N TRP A 217 26.95 31.67 31.00
CA TRP A 217 25.56 31.43 31.37
C TRP A 217 24.98 32.54 32.24
N ILE A 218 25.77 33.54 32.66
CA ILE A 218 25.27 34.68 33.42
C ILE A 218 24.28 35.48 32.57
N ASN A 219 23.11 35.77 33.14
CA ASN A 219 22.13 36.65 32.53
C ASN A 219 22.34 38.07 33.04
N TRP A 220 23.24 38.82 32.38
CA TRP A 220 23.58 40.21 32.78
C TRP A 220 22.37 41.13 32.93
N LYS A 221 21.32 40.94 32.12
CA LYS A 221 20.08 41.73 32.20
C LYS A 221 19.28 41.44 33.46
N ALA A 222 19.26 40.18 33.91
CA ALA A 222 18.60 39.79 35.16
C ALA A 222 19.44 40.18 36.38
N THR A 223 20.76 39.98 36.30
CA THR A 223 21.74 40.41 37.33
C THR A 223 21.62 41.90 37.63
N ALA A 224 21.57 42.75 36.61
CA ALA A 224 21.44 44.20 36.78
C ALA A 224 20.11 44.63 37.44
N LYS A 225 19.05 43.83 37.37
CA LYS A 225 17.74 44.14 37.97
C LYS A 225 17.58 43.63 39.40
N ARG A 226 18.23 42.51 39.74
CA ARG A 226 18.10 41.85 41.05
C ARG A 226 19.26 42.17 42.00
N ASN A 227 20.29 42.88 41.52
CA ASN A 227 21.47 43.25 42.29
C ASN A 227 22.25 42.04 42.85
N ASP A 228 22.07 40.87 42.24
CA ASP A 228 22.72 39.60 42.56
C ASP A 228 23.01 38.82 41.27
N ILE A 229 24.05 37.96 41.25
CA ILE A 229 24.48 37.26 40.04
C ILE A 229 23.48 36.18 39.67
N MET A 230 22.86 36.33 38.51
CA MET A 230 21.85 35.42 38.01
C MET A 230 22.38 34.58 36.84
N THR A 231 22.12 33.26 36.86
CA THR A 231 22.45 32.32 35.78
C THR A 231 21.20 31.96 34.97
N LYS A 232 21.33 31.88 33.64
CA LYS A 232 20.30 31.34 32.75
C LYS A 232 20.00 29.90 33.13
N GLU A 233 18.73 29.61 33.39
CA GLU A 233 18.25 28.24 33.52
C GLU A 233 17.86 27.74 32.13
N PHE A 234 18.42 26.59 31.77
CA PHE A 234 18.26 25.99 30.47
C PHE A 234 17.39 24.76 30.60
N GLU A 235 16.23 24.75 29.95
CA GLU A 235 15.43 23.54 29.80
C GLU A 235 16.00 22.74 28.63
N GLU A 236 16.43 21.51 28.92
CA GLU A 236 16.82 20.58 27.87
C GLU A 236 15.55 20.18 27.11
N ARG A 237 15.32 20.78 25.93
CA ARG A 237 14.45 20.17 24.93
C ARG A 237 15.11 18.87 24.47
N LYS A 238 14.83 17.78 25.17
CA LYS A 238 15.10 16.44 24.65
C LYS A 238 13.98 16.12 23.66
N SER A 239 14.06 16.65 22.44
CA SER A 239 13.34 16.01 21.34
C SER A 239 13.96 14.62 21.20
N GLN A 240 13.31 13.62 21.79
CA GLN A 240 13.73 12.25 21.60
C GLN A 240 13.26 11.84 20.22
N ASP A 241 14.12 12.08 19.25
CA ASP A 241 13.95 11.56 17.91
C ASP A 241 13.83 10.04 17.98
N VAL A 242 12.90 9.49 17.22
CA VAL A 242 12.63 8.06 17.19
C VAL A 242 13.19 7.48 15.91
N PHE A 243 13.76 6.29 15.99
CA PHE A 243 14.09 5.51 14.82
C PHE A 243 13.32 4.20 14.87
N LEU A 244 12.41 4.01 13.91
CA LEU A 244 11.60 2.80 13.81
C LEU A 244 12.24 1.82 12.83
N LEU A 245 12.45 0.60 13.29
CA LEU A 245 12.89 -0.52 12.47
C LEU A 245 11.75 -1.53 12.35
N LEU A 246 11.37 -1.84 11.12
CA LEU A 246 10.35 -2.81 10.80
C LEU A 246 10.99 -4.10 10.29
N ASP A 247 10.76 -5.20 10.98
CA ASP A 247 11.09 -6.52 10.48
C ASP A 247 9.99 -7.05 9.56
N GLU A 248 10.26 -7.06 8.26
CA GLU A 248 9.33 -7.50 7.23
C GLU A 248 9.37 -9.01 6.98
N ARG A 249 9.84 -9.80 7.96
CA ARG A 249 9.82 -11.27 7.87
C ARG A 249 8.41 -11.77 7.53
N LYS A 250 8.32 -12.70 6.58
CA LYS A 250 7.06 -13.38 6.27
C LYS A 250 6.50 -14.08 7.51
N SER A 251 5.29 -13.68 7.89
CA SER A 251 4.57 -14.23 9.03
C SER A 251 3.06 -14.18 8.76
N GLU A 252 2.27 -14.93 9.53
CA GLU A 252 0.81 -14.87 9.44
C GLU A 252 0.21 -13.58 10.00
N VAL A 253 0.98 -12.84 10.81
CA VAL A 253 0.58 -11.58 11.46
C VAL A 253 1.18 -10.36 10.76
N TYR A 254 1.58 -10.53 9.49
CA TYR A 254 2.34 -9.52 8.78
C TYR A 254 1.51 -8.26 8.51
N GLU A 255 0.23 -8.39 8.14
CA GLU A 255 -0.62 -7.23 7.90
C GLU A 255 -0.95 -6.49 9.20
N GLU A 256 -1.16 -7.23 10.30
CA GLU A 256 -1.31 -6.70 11.65
C GLU A 256 -0.06 -5.93 12.09
N LEU A 257 1.13 -6.43 11.72
CA LEU A 257 2.40 -5.76 11.95
C LEU A 257 2.55 -4.45 11.16
N ILE A 258 2.07 -4.41 9.92
CA ILE A 258 2.01 -3.15 9.15
C ILE A 258 1.02 -2.17 9.77
N VAL A 259 -0.18 -2.61 10.16
CA VAL A 259 -1.20 -1.73 10.79
C VAL A 259 -0.70 -1.16 12.12
N PHE A 260 -0.07 -1.98 12.97
CA PHE A 260 0.53 -1.52 14.22
C PHE A 260 1.63 -0.49 13.96
N THR A 261 2.48 -0.74 12.96
CA THR A 261 3.55 0.19 12.58
C THR A 261 2.99 1.51 12.04
N ALA A 262 1.94 1.47 11.22
CA ALA A 262 1.25 2.66 10.74
C ALA A 262 0.64 3.47 11.90
N SER A 263 0.09 2.77 12.88
CA SER A 263 -0.45 3.37 14.10
C SER A 263 0.65 4.05 14.93
N LEU A 264 1.84 3.43 15.05
CA LEU A 264 2.99 4.03 15.73
C LEU A 264 3.48 5.28 15.00
N VAL A 265 3.67 5.19 13.68
CA VAL A 265 4.09 6.31 12.83
C VAL A 265 3.14 7.50 13.00
N GLN A 266 1.83 7.25 12.92
CA GLN A 266 0.81 8.27 13.11
C GLN A 266 0.88 8.90 14.50
N ALA A 267 0.97 8.08 15.56
CA ALA A 267 1.03 8.57 16.93
C ALA A 267 2.28 9.42 17.18
N ILE A 268 3.45 9.01 16.70
CA ILE A 268 4.72 9.72 16.88
C ILE A 268 4.69 11.08 16.17
N ILE A 269 4.31 11.09 14.88
CA ILE A 269 4.31 12.33 14.08
C ILE A 269 3.24 13.30 14.55
N LYS A 270 2.04 12.83 14.91
CA LYS A 270 0.94 13.67 15.45
C LYS A 270 1.32 14.40 16.72
N ASN A 271 2.26 13.86 17.51
CA ASN A 271 2.79 14.49 18.73
C ASN A 271 4.04 15.35 18.47
N GLY A 272 4.39 15.61 17.20
CA GLY A 272 5.50 16.50 16.83
C GLY A 272 6.89 15.88 17.01
N VAL A 273 6.98 14.58 17.22
CA VAL A 273 8.26 13.87 17.36
C VAL A 273 8.79 13.49 15.98
N GLN A 274 10.10 13.65 15.78
CA GLN A 274 10.74 13.29 14.51
C GLN A 274 10.97 11.78 14.44
N LEU A 275 10.77 11.21 13.26
CA LEU A 275 10.78 9.77 13.05
C LEU A 275 11.68 9.41 11.86
N GLY A 276 12.72 8.61 12.13
CA GLY A 276 13.45 7.86 11.12
C GLY A 276 12.84 6.47 10.93
N TYR A 277 13.05 5.87 9.77
CA TYR A 277 12.46 4.57 9.43
C TYR A 277 13.42 3.72 8.60
N PHE A 278 13.43 2.43 8.88
CA PHE A 278 14.06 1.41 8.05
C PHE A 278 13.24 0.13 8.09
N SER A 279 13.18 -0.61 6.98
CA SER A 279 12.58 -1.94 6.95
C SER A 279 13.47 -2.98 6.30
N THR A 280 13.39 -4.22 6.76
CA THR A 280 14.34 -5.29 6.40
C THR A 280 14.15 -5.86 4.98
N GLY A 281 12.96 -5.72 4.40
CA GLY A 281 12.58 -6.27 3.10
C GLY A 281 12.63 -5.28 1.94
N GLN A 282 12.48 -3.97 2.17
CA GLN A 282 12.56 -2.97 1.11
C GLN A 282 14.00 -2.73 0.63
N ALA A 283 14.19 -2.68 -0.69
CA ALA A 283 15.48 -2.34 -1.32
C ALA A 283 15.80 -0.84 -1.22
N GLU A 284 14.76 -0.03 -1.00
CA GLU A 284 14.91 1.40 -0.88
C GLU A 284 15.42 1.75 0.54
N GLY A 285 16.55 2.45 0.59
CA GLY A 285 17.33 2.64 1.82
C GLY A 285 16.69 3.49 2.92
N ILE A 286 17.50 3.81 3.92
CA ILE A 286 17.12 4.45 5.18
C ILE A 286 16.39 5.78 4.97
N VAL A 287 15.29 5.95 5.70
CA VAL A 287 14.60 7.25 5.80
C VAL A 287 15.18 8.00 6.99
N SER A 288 15.83 9.14 6.71
CA SER A 288 16.36 10.03 7.73
C SER A 288 15.28 10.53 8.67
N VAL A 289 15.65 10.75 9.92
CA VAL A 289 14.82 11.35 10.96
C VAL A 289 14.34 12.73 10.51
N ARG A 290 13.02 12.89 10.36
CA ARG A 290 12.33 14.15 10.06
C ARG A 290 10.94 14.14 10.69
N GLY A 291 10.29 15.29 10.76
CA GLY A 291 8.90 15.43 11.21
C GLY A 291 7.95 15.97 10.15
N GLY A 292 6.69 16.19 10.54
CA GLY A 292 5.67 16.84 9.73
C GLY A 292 4.97 15.93 8.71
N ASP A 293 4.01 16.50 7.99
CA ASP A 293 3.12 15.74 7.10
C ASP A 293 3.85 15.12 5.91
N VAL A 294 4.89 15.77 5.38
CA VAL A 294 5.69 15.20 4.27
C VAL A 294 6.34 13.88 4.71
N GLN A 295 6.89 13.85 5.92
CA GLN A 295 7.45 12.62 6.48
C GLN A 295 6.35 11.58 6.68
N ARG A 296 5.18 11.99 7.19
CA ARG A 296 4.03 11.09 7.35
C ARG A 296 3.65 10.42 6.04
N HIS A 297 3.41 11.18 4.97
CA HIS A 297 3.05 10.63 3.66
C HIS A 297 4.14 9.70 3.13
N LYS A 298 5.42 10.07 3.29
CA LYS A 298 6.55 9.22 2.89
C LYS A 298 6.54 7.88 3.64
N LEU A 299 6.35 7.88 4.96
CA LEU A 299 6.35 6.64 5.75
C LEU A 299 5.10 5.79 5.49
N PHE A 300 3.93 6.42 5.34
CA PHE A 300 2.71 5.69 4.96
C PHE A 300 2.83 5.06 3.57
N TYR A 301 3.47 5.74 2.63
CA TYR A 301 3.77 5.17 1.31
C TYR A 301 4.66 3.92 1.44
N ARG A 302 5.71 3.99 2.26
CA ARG A 302 6.60 2.85 2.55
C ARG A 302 5.84 1.65 3.09
N LEU A 303 4.96 1.91 4.06
CA LEU A 303 4.12 0.89 4.65
C LEU A 303 3.09 0.37 3.67
N ALA A 304 2.58 1.18 2.73
CA ALA A 304 1.67 0.73 1.68
C ALA A 304 2.37 -0.19 0.67
N THR A 305 3.61 0.12 0.26
CA THR A 305 4.36 -0.68 -0.73
C THR A 305 5.18 -1.82 -0.13
N SER A 306 5.18 -1.97 1.20
CA SER A 306 5.90 -3.02 1.91
C SER A 306 5.40 -4.42 1.53
N GLN A 307 6.32 -5.34 1.29
CA GLN A 307 6.03 -6.76 1.04
C GLN A 307 6.90 -7.64 1.94
N PRO A 308 6.41 -8.85 2.30
CA PRO A 308 7.19 -9.77 3.13
C PRO A 308 8.55 -10.11 2.50
N ALA A 309 9.61 -9.90 3.26
CA ALA A 309 10.96 -10.26 2.87
C ALA A 309 11.12 -11.78 2.79
N ALA A 310 11.81 -12.25 1.74
CA ALA A 310 12.29 -13.62 1.68
C ALA A 310 13.51 -13.78 2.61
N GLY A 311 13.32 -14.47 3.73
CA GLY A 311 14.37 -14.83 4.69
C GLY A 311 14.54 -13.87 5.87
N GLU A 312 15.41 -14.26 6.80
CA GLU A 312 15.73 -13.51 8.02
C GLU A 312 16.89 -12.54 7.74
N ARG A 313 16.56 -11.24 7.68
CA ARG A 313 17.54 -10.17 7.41
C ARG A 313 17.83 -9.29 8.61
N LEU A 314 17.08 -9.46 9.69
CA LEU A 314 17.16 -8.63 10.89
C LEU A 314 18.59 -8.60 11.45
N LYS A 315 19.24 -9.76 11.54
CA LYS A 315 20.63 -9.90 11.99
C LYS A 315 21.61 -9.03 11.21
N MET A 316 21.65 -9.19 9.88
CA MET A 316 22.52 -8.41 8.99
C MET A 316 22.26 -6.91 9.11
N VAL A 317 20.99 -6.52 9.27
CA VAL A 317 20.58 -5.13 9.46
C VAL A 317 21.08 -4.60 10.80
N MET A 318 20.95 -5.38 11.89
CA MET A 318 21.44 -5.01 13.22
C MET A 318 22.95 -4.86 13.27
N GLU A 319 23.71 -5.78 12.66
CA GLU A 319 25.17 -5.69 12.58
C GLU A 319 25.63 -4.43 11.85
N ASN A 320 24.95 -4.07 10.75
CA ASN A 320 25.28 -2.87 9.98
C ASN A 320 24.67 -1.58 10.55
N SER A 321 23.70 -1.69 11.46
CA SER A 321 22.93 -0.56 11.99
C SER A 321 23.83 0.51 12.61
N LYS A 322 24.90 0.11 13.31
CA LYS A 322 25.85 1.01 13.98
C LYS A 322 26.46 2.06 13.05
N LYS A 323 26.53 1.81 11.74
CA LYS A 323 27.13 2.72 10.76
C LYS A 323 26.23 3.89 10.37
N TRP A 324 24.91 3.72 10.47
CA TRP A 324 23.93 4.65 9.91
C TRP A 324 22.85 5.08 10.90
N LEU A 325 22.68 4.39 12.02
CA LEU A 325 21.72 4.79 13.06
C LEU A 325 22.26 6.00 13.83
N PRO A 326 21.52 7.13 13.88
CA PRO A 326 21.97 8.33 14.60
C PRO A 326 22.23 8.06 16.08
N PHE A 327 23.17 8.75 16.74
CA PHE A 327 23.55 8.43 18.13
C PHE A 327 22.49 8.79 19.19
N HIS A 328 21.56 9.70 18.91
CA HIS A 328 20.63 10.28 19.89
C HIS A 328 19.16 9.97 19.57
N VAL A 329 18.88 8.73 19.18
CA VAL A 329 17.51 8.29 18.85
C VAL A 329 17.09 7.13 19.73
N THR A 330 15.83 7.12 20.13
CA THR A 330 15.19 5.94 20.72
C THR A 330 14.87 4.94 19.62
N LEU A 331 15.34 3.71 19.77
CA LEU A 331 15.12 2.65 18.79
C LEU A 331 13.81 1.91 19.11
N LEU A 332 12.88 1.92 18.17
CA LEU A 332 11.68 1.09 18.19
C LEU A 332 11.82 -0.01 17.17
N LEU A 333 11.80 -1.27 17.59
CA LEU A 333 11.76 -2.43 16.70
C LEU A 333 10.35 -3.02 16.70
N VAL A 334 9.77 -3.23 15.53
CA VAL A 334 8.52 -3.97 15.36
C VAL A 334 8.83 -5.26 14.60
N THR A 335 8.49 -6.42 15.18
CA THR A 335 8.71 -7.74 14.58
C THR A 335 7.58 -8.70 14.95
N SER A 336 7.43 -9.77 14.17
CA SER A 336 6.52 -10.88 14.49
C SER A 336 7.20 -12.01 15.28
N TYR A 337 8.52 -11.94 15.48
CA TYR A 337 9.27 -13.04 16.08
C TYR A 337 10.54 -12.57 16.79
N VAL A 338 10.78 -13.07 18.00
CA VAL A 338 11.94 -12.71 18.83
C VAL A 338 12.62 -13.96 19.35
N THR A 339 13.95 -14.04 19.19
CA THR A 339 14.81 -15.10 19.73
C THR A 339 15.80 -14.53 20.73
N ARG A 340 16.52 -15.41 21.43
CA ARG A 340 17.63 -15.02 22.30
C ARG A 340 18.75 -14.32 21.53
N GLU A 341 19.04 -14.81 20.32
CA GLU A 341 20.04 -14.21 19.42
C GLU A 341 19.65 -12.77 19.04
N HIS A 342 18.38 -12.52 18.70
CA HIS A 342 17.89 -11.15 18.45
C HIS A 342 18.10 -10.23 19.66
N ILE A 343 17.80 -10.70 20.87
CA ILE A 343 17.99 -9.91 22.10
C ILE A 343 19.46 -9.58 22.33
N GLU A 344 20.37 -10.51 22.04
CA GLU A 344 21.82 -10.26 22.15
C GLU A 344 22.29 -9.20 21.16
N GLU A 345 21.92 -9.34 19.90
CA GLU A 345 22.28 -8.39 18.83
C GLU A 345 21.71 -7.00 19.09
N ILE A 346 20.42 -6.91 19.40
CA ILE A 346 19.74 -5.66 19.76
C ILE A 346 20.40 -5.02 20.98
N GLY A 347 20.82 -5.82 21.97
CA GLY A 347 21.53 -5.33 23.15
C GLY A 347 22.86 -4.66 22.80
N THR A 348 23.59 -5.16 21.79
CA THR A 348 24.84 -4.52 21.35
C THR A 348 24.63 -3.17 20.66
N VAL A 349 23.46 -2.97 20.04
CA VAL A 349 23.07 -1.69 19.39
C VAL A 349 22.46 -0.73 20.42
N GLY A 350 21.75 -1.29 21.41
CA GLY A 350 21.06 -0.61 22.49
C GLY A 350 21.94 -0.11 23.63
N ALA A 351 23.22 -0.51 23.72
CA ALA A 351 24.10 -0.16 24.84
C ALA A 351 24.16 1.34 25.18
N ASN A 352 23.92 2.23 24.19
CA ASN A 352 23.98 3.68 24.37
C ASN A 352 22.63 4.40 24.13
N ARG A 353 21.51 3.67 24.01
CA ARG A 353 20.20 4.27 23.69
C ARG A 353 19.02 3.44 24.23
N PRO A 354 17.87 4.06 24.54
CA PRO A 354 16.68 3.30 24.87
C PRO A 354 16.23 2.43 23.68
N VAL A 355 15.93 1.16 23.94
CA VAL A 355 15.39 0.23 22.94
C VAL A 355 14.08 -0.38 23.43
N THR A 356 13.05 -0.27 22.58
CA THR A 356 11.78 -0.98 22.79
C THR A 356 11.52 -1.90 21.61
N VAL A 357 11.22 -3.16 21.91
CA VAL A 357 10.86 -4.18 20.91
C VAL A 357 9.39 -4.51 21.09
N TYR A 358 8.60 -4.32 20.04
CA TYR A 358 7.22 -4.76 19.94
C TYR A 358 7.18 -6.05 19.12
N CYS A 359 6.84 -7.16 19.79
CA CYS A 359 6.62 -8.46 19.17
C CYS A 359 5.12 -8.68 18.99
N ILE A 360 4.65 -8.71 17.75
CA ILE A 360 3.24 -8.94 17.43
C ILE A 360 3.01 -10.43 17.23
N LYS A 361 2.00 -10.98 17.91
CA LYS A 361 1.66 -12.40 17.82
C LYS A 361 0.16 -12.62 17.92
N LYS A 362 -0.27 -13.85 17.61
CA LYS A 362 -1.64 -14.31 17.87
C LYS A 362 -1.70 -14.96 19.26
N GLY A 363 -2.63 -14.51 20.08
CA GLY A 363 -2.98 -15.09 21.38
C GLY A 363 -2.47 -14.27 22.58
N ARG A 364 -3.37 -13.98 23.52
CA ARG A 364 -3.11 -13.14 24.71
C ARG A 364 -2.08 -13.71 25.69
N SER A 365 -2.01 -15.04 25.83
CA SER A 365 -1.18 -15.66 26.87
C SER A 365 0.28 -15.77 26.45
N LEU A 366 1.19 -15.35 27.33
CA LEU A 366 2.63 -15.55 27.14
C LEU A 366 3.02 -17.00 27.42
N THR A 367 3.84 -17.58 26.55
CA THR A 367 4.48 -18.86 26.83
C THR A 367 5.58 -18.69 27.87
N LYS A 368 5.99 -19.77 28.54
CA LYS A 368 7.10 -19.73 29.50
C LYS A 368 8.39 -19.21 28.86
N GLU A 369 8.63 -19.56 27.59
CA GLU A 369 9.78 -19.10 26.81
C GLU A 369 9.72 -17.59 26.58
N GLU A 370 8.56 -17.04 26.20
CA GLU A 370 8.40 -15.60 25.98
C GLU A 370 8.56 -14.78 27.27
N VAL A 371 8.11 -15.32 28.41
CA VAL A 371 8.35 -14.69 29.72
C VAL A 371 9.85 -14.64 30.02
N MET A 372 10.56 -15.76 29.81
CA MET A 372 12.00 -15.83 30.00
C MET A 372 12.78 -14.90 29.05
N LEU A 373 12.34 -14.80 27.79
CA LEU A 373 12.91 -13.87 26.81
C LEU A 373 12.69 -12.42 27.24
N ARG A 374 11.51 -12.07 27.76
CA ARG A 374 11.21 -10.73 28.27
C ARG A 374 12.09 -10.35 29.45
N GLU A 375 12.30 -11.27 30.39
CA GLU A 375 13.22 -11.05 31.52
C GLU A 375 14.67 -10.89 31.06
N THR A 376 15.10 -11.74 30.11
CA THR A 376 16.45 -11.65 29.52
C THR A 376 16.66 -10.32 28.78
N ALA A 377 15.64 -9.84 28.06
CA ALA A 377 15.67 -8.55 27.38
C ALA A 377 15.79 -7.39 28.39
N LEU A 378 15.03 -7.45 29.49
CA LEU A 378 15.05 -6.42 30.53
C LEU A 378 16.43 -6.30 31.20
N LEU A 379 17.09 -7.42 31.47
CA LEU A 379 18.47 -7.44 32.00
C LEU A 379 19.49 -6.77 31.07
N LYS A 380 19.21 -6.72 29.76
CA LYS A 380 20.02 -6.02 28.76
C LYS A 380 19.53 -4.59 28.46
N GLY A 381 18.60 -4.06 29.26
CA GLY A 381 18.05 -2.71 29.07
C GLY A 381 17.06 -2.59 27.91
N ILE A 382 16.55 -3.71 27.39
CA ILE A 382 15.60 -3.75 26.27
C ILE A 382 14.20 -3.94 26.81
N LYS A 383 13.27 -3.04 26.47
CA LYS A 383 11.85 -3.19 26.80
C LYS A 383 11.17 -4.06 25.74
N LEU A 384 11.03 -5.37 26.00
CA LEU A 384 10.29 -6.30 25.14
C LEU A 384 8.81 -6.33 25.52
N LYS A 385 7.94 -5.94 24.58
CA LYS A 385 6.47 -5.97 24.71
C LYS A 385 5.89 -6.92 23.68
N TYR A 386 5.13 -7.89 24.15
CA TYR A 386 4.30 -8.74 23.29
C TYR A 386 2.93 -8.09 23.15
N MET A 387 2.48 -7.90 21.91
CA MET A 387 1.16 -7.38 21.60
C MET A 387 0.35 -8.52 20.98
N ASP A 388 -0.79 -8.83 21.58
CA ASP A 388 -1.78 -9.67 20.90
C ASP A 388 -2.54 -8.80 19.91
N TYR A 389 -2.69 -9.30 18.70
CA TYR A 389 -3.53 -8.68 17.70
C TYR A 389 -4.70 -9.62 17.43
N SER A 390 -5.58 -9.75 18.42
CA SER A 390 -6.96 -10.15 18.18
C SER A 390 -7.74 -8.88 17.81
N LEU A 391 -8.61 -8.94 16.81
CA LEU A 391 -9.38 -7.81 16.25
C LEU A 391 -10.40 -7.18 17.22
N ASP A 392 -10.19 -7.28 18.54
CA ASP A 392 -10.95 -6.58 19.55
C ASP A 392 -10.28 -5.22 19.83
N ASN A 393 -10.97 -4.14 19.47
CA ASN A 393 -10.57 -2.73 19.64
C ASN A 393 -10.06 -2.32 21.04
N ASP A 394 -10.15 -3.19 22.06
CA ASP A 394 -9.90 -2.87 23.46
C ASP A 394 -8.41 -2.85 23.86
N ASP A 395 -7.51 -3.52 23.15
CA ASP A 395 -6.09 -3.61 23.58
C ASP A 395 -5.28 -2.32 23.39
N PHE A 396 -5.80 -1.33 22.65
CA PHE A 396 -5.23 0.03 22.65
C PHE A 396 -5.68 0.89 23.84
N SER A 397 -6.67 0.42 24.60
CA SER A 397 -7.19 1.08 25.82
C SER A 397 -6.75 0.41 27.13
N GLY A 398 -6.12 -0.77 27.06
CA GLY A 398 -6.05 -1.70 28.19
C GLY A 398 -4.67 -2.25 28.56
N VAL A 399 -3.66 -1.41 28.79
CA VAL A 399 -2.60 -1.78 29.76
C VAL A 399 -2.90 -1.04 31.06
N LYS A 400 -3.89 -1.53 31.81
CA LYS A 400 -3.97 -1.23 33.24
C LYS A 400 -2.71 -1.79 33.88
N ALA A 401 -1.95 -0.91 34.51
CA ALA A 401 -0.88 -1.29 35.41
C ALA A 401 -1.43 -2.32 36.41
N GLN A 402 -0.80 -3.49 36.45
CA GLN A 402 -0.61 -4.25 37.67
C GLN A 402 0.87 -4.36 37.93
#